data_AF-A0A090T3S0-F1
#
_entry.id   AF-A0A090T3S0-F1
#
_cell.length_a   1.000
_cell.length_b   1.000
_cell.length_c   1.000
_cell.angle_alpha   90.00
_cell.angle_beta   90.00
_cell.angle_gamma   90.00
#
_symmetry.space_group_name_H-M   'P 1'
#
loop_
_entity.id
_entity.type
_entity.pdbx_description
1 polymer ?
#
loop_
_entity_poly.entity_id
_entity_poly.type
_entity_poly.pdbx_seq_one_letter_code
_entity_poly.pdbx_strand_id
1 'polypeptide(L)' 'MTLLANIKAFSKTRWSWGLLLLAIIFFELCALFFQHVMQLAPCVMCIYERVAMFGIGGAALIGLINPKNTLLRWLG' A
#
# COMPACT_ATOMS: atom_id res chain seq x y z
N MET A 1 -19.58 16.37 15.27
CA MET A 1 -18.65 15.54 16.08
C MET A 1 -18.62 14.05 15.68
N THR A 2 -19.60 13.54 14.90
CA THR A 2 -19.71 12.10 14.56
C THR A 2 -18.86 11.66 13.36
N LEU A 3 -18.54 12.58 12.45
CA LEU A 3 -17.81 12.28 11.21
C LEU A 3 -16.37 11.76 11.48
N LEU A 4 -15.64 12.42 12.39
CA LEU A 4 -14.29 12.00 12.80
C LEU A 4 -14.28 10.63 13.50
N ALA A 5 -15.34 10.30 14.24
CA ALA A 5 -15.46 9.01 14.93
C ALA A 5 -15.65 7.85 13.94
N ASN A 6 -16.48 8.05 12.90
CA ASN A 6 -16.71 7.05 11.86
C ASN A 6 -15.45 6.77 11.02
N ILE A 7 -14.66 7.79 10.67
CA ILE A 7 -13.40 7.61 9.94
C ILE A 7 -12.38 6.83 10.79
N LYS A 8 -12.33 7.13 12.10
CA LYS A 8 -11.45 6.40 13.04
C LYS A 8 -11.87 4.95 13.24
N ALA A 9 -13.18 4.66 13.20
CA ALA A 9 -13.70 3.29 13.22
C ALA A 9 -13.39 2.55 11.91
N PHE A 10 -13.55 3.22 10.76
CA PHE A 10 -13.27 2.65 9.44
C PHE A 10 -11.78 2.32 9.27
N SER A 11 -10.89 3.20 9.73
CA SER A 11 -9.43 3.02 9.71
C SER A 11 -8.94 1.87 10.63
N LYS A 12 -9.73 1.44 11.62
CA LYS A 12 -9.45 0.23 12.41
C LYS A 12 -9.80 -1.08 11.71
N THR A 13 -10.44 -1.03 10.55
CA THR A 13 -11.00 -2.21 9.88
C THR A 13 -9.96 -2.82 8.95
N ARG A 14 -9.94 -4.17 8.86
CA ARG A 14 -9.05 -4.94 7.96
C ARG A 14 -9.13 -4.49 6.50
N TRP A 15 -10.28 -3.94 6.12
CA TRP A 15 -10.54 -3.37 4.80
C TRP A 15 -9.59 -2.23 4.43
N SER A 16 -9.16 -1.39 5.38
CA SER A 16 -8.23 -0.29 5.08
C SER A 16 -6.87 -0.80 4.62
N TRP A 17 -6.36 -1.87 5.24
CA TRP A 17 -5.09 -2.50 4.88
C TRP A 17 -5.20 -3.28 3.56
N GLY A 18 -6.34 -3.94 3.32
CA GLY A 18 -6.62 -4.61 2.06
C GLY A 18 -6.71 -3.63 0.87
N LEU A 19 -7.35 -2.47 1.07
CA LEU A 19 -7.39 -1.38 0.08
C LEU A 19 -6.00 -0.84 -0.23
N LEU A 20 -5.15 -0.72 0.79
CA LEU A 20 -3.77 -0.23 0.63
C LEU A 20 -2.92 -1.22 -0.18
N LEU A 21 -3.00 -2.51 0.11
CA LEU A 21 -2.36 -3.55 -0.71
C LEU A 21 -2.86 -3.53 -2.16
N LEU A 22 -4.17 -3.42 -2.36
CA LEU A 22 -4.76 -3.40 -3.69
C LEU A 22 -4.27 -2.19 -4.51
N ALA A 23 -4.16 -1.02 -3.88
CA ALA A 23 -3.62 0.16 -4.53
C ALA A 23 -2.15 -0.03 -4.95
N ILE A 24 -1.32 -0.61 -4.09
CA ILE A 24 0.10 -0.85 -4.38
C ILE A 24 0.26 -1.79 -5.57
N ILE A 25 -0.47 -2.91 -5.58
CA ILE A 25 -0.47 -3.86 -6.69
C ILE A 25 -0.91 -3.17 -7.98
N PHE A 26 -1.93 -2.32 -7.93
CA PHE A 26 -2.40 -1.58 -9.10
C PHE A 26 -1.33 -0.64 -9.65
N PHE A 27 -0.67 0.16 -8.80
CA PHE A 27 0.42 1.03 -9.21
C PHE A 27 1.60 0.25 -9.80
N GLU A 28 1.89 -0.91 -9.24
CA GLU A 28 2.99 -1.74 -9.71
C GLU A 28 2.70 -2.39 -11.08
N LEU A 29 1.45 -2.80 -11.31
CA LEU A 29 0.98 -3.26 -12.61
C LEU A 29 1.04 -2.14 -13.66
N CYS A 30 0.58 -0.94 -13.30
CA CYS A 30 0.69 0.23 -14.18
C CYS A 30 2.15 0.51 -14.55
N ALA A 31 3.08 0.49 -13.58
CA ALA A 31 4.49 0.68 -13.86
C ALA A 31 5.07 -0.43 -14.75
N LEU A 32 4.59 -1.67 -14.63
CA LEU A 32 5.05 -2.79 -15.45
C LEU A 32 4.55 -2.67 -16.89
N PHE A 33 3.32 -2.16 -17.05
CA PHE A 33 2.73 -1.84 -18.35
C PHE A 33 3.55 -0.78 -19.09
N PHE A 34 3.97 0.30 -18.42
CA PHE A 34 4.83 1.31 -19.05
C PHE A 34 6.17 0.74 -19.52
N GLN A 35 6.76 -0.18 -18.76
CA GLN A 35 8.04 -0.79 -19.15
C GLN A 35 7.87 -1.80 -20.30
N HIS A 36 6.87 -2.67 -20.26
CA HIS A 36 6.72 -3.76 -21.25
C HIS A 36 6.01 -3.30 -22.52
N VAL A 37 4.97 -2.47 -22.41
CA VAL A 37 4.13 -2.07 -23.55
C VAL A 37 4.70 -0.84 -24.24
N MET A 38 5.12 0.17 -23.47
CA MET A 38 5.61 1.43 -24.04
C MET A 38 7.14 1.45 -24.25
N GLN A 39 7.88 0.41 -23.81
CA GLN A 39 9.33 0.26 -24.00
C GLN A 39 10.14 1.49 -23.55
N LEU A 40 9.69 2.20 -22.50
CA LEU A 40 10.44 3.31 -21.92
C LEU A 40 11.52 2.79 -20.96
N ALA A 41 12.74 3.31 -21.10
CA ALA A 41 13.81 3.04 -20.14
C ALA A 41 13.45 3.62 -18.75
N PRO A 42 13.63 2.86 -17.65
CA PRO A 42 13.30 3.35 -16.33
C PRO A 42 14.31 4.42 -15.90
N CYS A 43 13.81 5.51 -15.33
CA CYS A 43 14.64 6.52 -14.69
C CYS A 43 15.01 6.08 -13.25
N VAL A 44 16.15 6.59 -12.75
CA VAL A 44 16.68 6.22 -11.42
C VAL A 44 15.66 6.51 -10.30
N MET A 45 14.90 7.60 -10.43
CA MET A 45 13.82 7.96 -9.51
C MET A 45 12.68 6.93 -9.48
N CYS A 46 12.26 6.40 -10.64
CA CYS A 46 11.19 5.39 -10.70
C CYS A 46 11.58 4.07 -10.02
N ILE A 47 12.86 3.68 -10.07
CA ILE A 47 13.35 2.52 -9.33
C ILE A 47 13.23 2.75 -7.82
N TYR A 48 13.55 3.94 -7.32
CA TYR A 48 13.36 4.26 -5.90
C TYR A 48 11.89 4.21 -5.49
N GLU A 49 10.97 4.74 -6.30
CA GLU A 49 9.53 4.67 -6.00
C GLU A 49 9.01 3.22 -5.99
N ARG A 50 9.43 2.37 -6.94
CA ARG A 50 9.04 0.95 -6.94
C ARG A 50 9.54 0.24 -5.68
N VAL A 51 10.78 0.46 -5.28
CA VAL A 51 11.33 -0.14 -4.05
C VAL A 51 10.57 0.35 -2.82
N ALA A 52 10.22 1.64 -2.77
CA ALA A 52 9.39 2.18 -1.70
C ALA A 52 7.99 1.53 -1.69
N MET A 53 7.35 1.37 -2.86
CA MET A 53 6.05 0.70 -3.00
C MET A 53 6.09 -0.75 -2.53
N PHE A 54 7.16 -1.51 -2.84
CA PHE A 54 7.36 -2.85 -2.31
C PHE A 54 7.50 -2.88 -0.79
N GLY A 55 8.23 -1.93 -0.21
CA GLY A 55 8.36 -1.78 1.23
C GLY A 55 7.02 -1.52 1.92
N ILE A 56 6.22 -0.59 1.36
CA ILE A 56 4.87 -0.30 1.85
C ILE A 56 3.96 -1.53 1.64
N GLY A 57 4.13 -2.28 0.55
CA GLY A 57 3.38 -3.52 0.29
C GLY A 57 3.65 -4.58 1.35
N GLY A 58 4.91 -4.78 1.74
CA GLY A 58 5.29 -5.68 2.83
C GLY A 58 4.70 -5.25 4.17
N ALA A 59 4.78 -3.95 4.48
CA ALA A 59 4.18 -3.36 5.67
C ALA A 59 2.65 -3.59 5.69
N ALA A 60 2.01 -3.37 4.54
CA ALA A 60 0.57 -3.56 4.35
C ALA A 60 0.12 -5.02 4.54
N LEU A 61 0.95 -5.98 4.11
CA LEU A 61 0.71 -7.41 4.33
C LEU A 61 0.80 -7.78 5.82
N ILE A 62 1.77 -7.21 6.53
CA ILE A 62 1.98 -7.41 7.98
C ILE A 62 0.77 -6.87 8.78
N GLY A 63 0.28 -5.67 8.46
CA GLY A 63 -0.89 -5.13 9.15
C GLY A 63 -2.23 -5.80 8.79
N LEU A 64 -2.32 -6.49 7.64
CA LEU A 64 -3.50 -7.30 7.27
C LEU A 64 -3.64 -8.56 8.13
N ILE A 65 -2.53 -9.18 8.55
CA ILE A 65 -2.50 -10.44 9.32
C ILE A 65 -3.14 -10.24 10.70
N ASN A 66 -2.86 -9.13 11.40
CA ASN A 66 -3.49 -8.85 12.69
C ASN A 66 -3.67 -7.35 13.01
N PRO A 67 -4.73 -6.70 12.50
CA PRO A 67 -4.99 -5.27 12.73
C PRO A 67 -5.47 -4.94 14.15
N LYS A 68 -5.73 -5.95 15.00
CA LYS A 68 -6.07 -5.74 16.42
C LYS A 68 -4.84 -5.49 17.29
N ASN A 69 -3.65 -5.95 16.89
CA ASN A 69 -2.42 -5.67 17.62
C ASN A 69 -1.91 -4.26 17.28
N THR A 70 -1.87 -3.40 18.29
CA THR A 70 -1.31 -2.04 18.18
C THR A 70 0.13 -2.03 17.70
N LEU A 71 0.92 -3.07 18.00
CA LEU A 71 2.30 -3.24 17.53
C LEU A 71 2.40 -3.48 16.01
N LEU A 72 1.59 -4.38 15.45
CA LEU A 72 1.60 -4.63 14.00
C LEU A 72 1.05 -3.43 13.21
N ARG A 73 0.24 -2.57 13.83
CA ARG A 73 -0.25 -1.31 13.24
C ARG A 73 0.75 -0.16 13.33
N TRP A 74 1.74 -0.23 14.23
CA TRP A 74 2.84 0.74 14.33
C TRP A 74 4.05 0.32 13.51
N LEU A 75 4.24 -0.99 13.32
CA LEU A 75 5.33 -1.56 12.53
C LEU A 75 5.00 -1.67 11.04
N GLY A 76 3.73 -1.90 10.70
CA GLY A 76 3.23 -1.86 9.33
C GLY A 76 2.86 -0.45 8.88
#